data_AF-A0A5B6X8K5-F1
#
_entry.id   AF-A0A5B6X8K5-F1
#
_cell.length_a   1.000
_cell.length_b   1.000
_cell.length_c   1.000
_cell.angle_alpha   90.00
_cell.angle_beta   90.00
_cell.angle_gamma   90.00
#
_symmetry.space_group_name_H-M   'P 1'
#
loop_
_entity.id
_entity.type
_entity.pdbx_description
1 polymer ?
#
loop_
_entity_poly.entity_id
_entity_poly.type
_entity_poly.pdbx_seq_one_letter_code
_entity_poly.pdbx_strand_id
1 'polypeptide(L)'
;MGLIGGVILVVSIQSVNSLLGCVSWSWPSNPLPSSLDLVARLKVYGKLLVFAVRGIATATGIVLIEELVFRSWLPDEIAADFGYHWGIIISGLAFSLFQRSLMAIPGLWLLSLALSGIRHRNEGSLSVPIGLRTGIMASSFVLQTSGFLIYKANHPLWVTEAYPFQPFSGVVGVAFALLLATIVYPRQPLDHKNLKEEL
;
A
#
# COMPACT_ATOMS: atom_id res chain seq x y z
N MET A 1 -4.44 -9.37 11.44
CA MET A 1 -3.14 -8.69 11.57
C MET A 1 -2.75 -7.88 10.34
N GLY A 2 -2.82 -8.42 9.12
CA GLY A 2 -2.44 -7.70 7.89
C GLY A 2 -3.11 -6.32 7.72
N LEU A 3 -4.44 -6.24 7.90
CA LEU A 3 -5.20 -4.98 7.77
C LEU A 3 -4.67 -3.87 8.69
N ILE A 4 -4.45 -4.18 9.96
CA ILE A 4 -3.94 -3.24 10.95
C ILE A 4 -2.55 -2.76 10.55
N GLY A 5 -1.68 -3.66 10.07
CA GLY A 5 -0.35 -3.31 9.57
C GLY A 5 -0.40 -2.32 8.40
N GLY A 6 -1.33 -2.52 7.45
CA GLY A 6 -1.54 -1.59 6.33
C GLY A 6 -2.01 -0.20 6.78
N VAL A 7 -2.93 -0.15 7.75
CA VAL A 7 -3.41 1.13 8.33
C VAL A 7 -2.28 1.86 9.04
N ILE A 8 -1.52 1.16 9.89
CA ILE A 8 -0.38 1.74 10.63
C ILE A 8 0.66 2.30 9.65
N LEU A 9 0.94 1.59 8.56
CA LEU A 9 1.90 2.02 7.55
C LEU A 9 1.49 3.35 6.90
N VAL A 10 0.23 3.47 6.47
CA VAL A 10 -0.28 4.71 5.87
C VAL A 10 -0.29 5.85 6.87
N VAL A 11 -0.74 5.62 8.10
CA VAL A 11 -0.71 6.64 9.17
C VAL A 11 0.72 7.10 9.47
N SER A 12 1.69 6.18 9.44
CA SER A 12 3.11 6.51 9.65
C SER A 12 3.67 7.37 8.53
N ILE A 13 3.38 7.03 7.27
CA ILE A 13 3.76 7.84 6.09
C ILE A 13 3.18 9.26 6.23
N GLN A 14 1.89 9.38 6.56
CA GLN A 14 1.24 10.68 6.70
C GLN A 14 1.73 11.48 7.91
N SER A 15 2.09 10.81 9.02
CA SER A 15 2.70 11.45 10.18
C SER A 15 4.05 12.09 9.81
N VAL A 16 4.90 11.37 9.08
CA VAL A 16 6.18 11.90 8.59
C VAL A 16 5.96 13.04 7.58
N ASN A 17 5.01 12.90 6.66
CA ASN A 17 4.64 13.98 5.74
C ASN A 17 4.15 15.25 6.47
N SER A 18 3.44 15.08 7.60
CA SER A 18 2.99 16.18 8.46
C SER A 18 4.18 16.85 9.17
N LEU A 19 5.12 16.06 9.72
CA LEU A 19 6.34 16.56 10.35
C LEU A 19 7.24 17.35 9.37
N LEU A 20 7.28 16.93 8.11
CA LEU A 20 8.00 17.62 7.04
C LEU A 20 7.29 18.89 6.55
N GLY A 21 6.08 19.17 7.03
CA GLY A 21 5.28 20.33 6.63
C GLY A 21 4.58 20.18 5.27
N CYS A 22 4.68 19.01 4.63
CA CYS A 22 4.07 18.71 3.33
C CYS A 22 2.54 18.58 3.42
N VAL A 23 2.04 18.16 4.58
CA VAL A 23 0.63 17.91 4.87
C VAL A 23 0.21 18.69 6.10
N SER A 24 -0.92 19.36 6.04
CA SER A 24 -1.60 19.89 7.23
C SER A 24 -2.85 19.09 7.52
N TRP A 25 -3.01 18.69 8.77
CA TRP A 25 -4.24 18.10 9.26
C TRP A 25 -5.31 19.20 9.34
N SER A 26 -6.28 19.15 8.45
CA SER A 26 -7.42 20.04 8.49
C SER A 26 -8.63 19.25 8.98
N TRP A 27 -9.22 19.70 10.08
CA TRP A 27 -10.54 19.21 10.43
C TRP A 27 -11.56 19.84 9.46
N PRO A 28 -12.39 19.07 8.75
CA PRO A 28 -13.45 19.63 7.92
C PRO A 28 -14.40 20.44 8.81
N SER A 29 -14.23 21.76 8.79
CA SER A 29 -14.80 22.65 9.82
C SER A 29 -16.31 22.86 9.68
N ASN A 30 -16.93 22.32 8.62
CA ASN A 30 -18.37 22.19 8.48
C ASN A 30 -18.70 21.21 7.36
N PRO A 31 -19.02 19.93 7.65
CA PRO A 31 -19.53 19.05 6.61
C PRO A 31 -20.96 19.42 6.18
N LEU A 32 -21.60 20.43 6.79
CA LEU A 32 -23.05 20.60 6.67
C LEU A 32 -23.51 22.04 6.99
N PRO A 33 -24.29 22.70 6.10
CA PRO A 33 -24.95 23.95 6.44
C PRO A 33 -25.88 23.72 7.64
N SER A 34 -25.85 24.61 8.62
CA SER A 34 -26.69 24.58 9.83
C SER A 34 -28.20 24.75 9.54
N SER A 35 -28.57 25.02 8.29
CA SER A 35 -29.96 25.18 7.82
C SER A 35 -30.58 23.91 7.21
N LEU A 36 -29.84 22.80 7.10
CA LEU A 36 -30.34 21.58 6.44
C LEU A 36 -31.15 20.71 7.40
N ASP A 37 -32.38 20.38 7.01
CA ASP A 37 -33.30 19.48 7.74
C ASP A 37 -32.60 18.17 8.18
N LEU A 38 -32.88 17.70 9.40
CA LEU A 38 -32.23 16.53 10.02
C LEU A 38 -32.37 15.27 9.14
N VAL A 39 -33.51 15.14 8.47
CA VAL A 39 -33.81 14.03 7.54
C VAL A 39 -32.96 14.13 6.28
N ALA A 40 -32.75 15.35 5.75
CA ALA A 40 -31.87 15.56 4.60
C ALA A 40 -30.40 15.24 4.95
N ARG A 41 -29.95 15.60 6.16
CA ARG A 41 -28.62 15.24 6.67
C ARG A 41 -28.42 13.73 6.74
N LEU A 42 -29.37 13.00 7.35
CA LEU A 42 -29.31 11.54 7.47
C LEU A 42 -29.29 10.86 6.09
N LYS A 43 -30.05 11.39 5.13
CA LYS A 43 -30.12 10.87 3.76
C LYS A 43 -28.80 11.08 2.99
N VAL A 44 -28.13 12.21 3.19
CA VAL A 44 -26.80 12.48 2.60
C VAL A 44 -25.74 11.56 3.21
N TYR A 45 -25.70 11.43 4.54
CA TYR A 45 -24.77 10.51 5.21
C TYR A 45 -25.02 9.05 4.82
N GLY A 46 -26.28 8.63 4.73
CA GLY A 46 -26.64 7.28 4.27
C GLY A 46 -26.16 7.01 2.84
N LYS A 47 -26.33 7.97 1.92
CA LYS A 47 -25.79 7.86 0.56
C LYS A 47 -24.25 7.78 0.56
N LEU A 48 -23.58 8.62 1.34
CA LEU A 48 -22.11 8.60 1.45
C LEU A 48 -21.60 7.26 2.00
N LEU A 49 -22.26 6.70 3.03
CA LEU A 49 -21.93 5.38 3.57
C LEU A 49 -22.12 4.28 2.54
N VAL A 50 -23.23 4.29 1.79
CA VAL A 50 -23.47 3.29 0.73
C VAL A 50 -22.41 3.38 -0.36
N PHE A 51 -22.03 4.58 -0.79
CA PHE A 51 -20.94 4.77 -1.75
C PHE A 51 -19.59 4.29 -1.21
N ALA A 52 -19.27 4.59 0.05
CA ALA A 52 -18.04 4.15 0.69
C ALA A 52 -17.98 2.61 0.80
N VAL A 53 -19.06 1.97 1.27
CA VAL A 53 -19.15 0.51 1.37
C VAL A 53 -18.99 -0.14 -0.01
N ARG A 54 -19.68 0.41 -1.02
CA ARG A 54 -19.58 -0.10 -2.39
C ARG A 54 -18.15 0.03 -2.94
N GLY A 55 -17.52 1.18 -2.74
CA GLY A 55 -16.13 1.42 -3.15
C GLY A 55 -15.13 0.50 -2.46
N ILE A 56 -15.26 0.31 -1.15
CA ILE A 56 -14.42 -0.61 -0.37
C ILE A 56 -14.63 -2.06 -0.82
N ALA A 57 -15.88 -2.47 -1.07
CA ALA A 57 -16.19 -3.82 -1.54
C ALA A 57 -15.57 -4.09 -2.92
N THR A 58 -15.70 -3.16 -3.87
CA THR A 58 -15.09 -3.29 -5.19
C THR A 58 -13.56 -3.28 -5.12
N ALA A 59 -12.97 -2.39 -4.31
CA ALA A 59 -11.53 -2.33 -4.13
C ALA A 59 -10.98 -3.62 -3.50
N THR A 60 -11.68 -4.17 -2.51
CA THR A 60 -11.29 -5.44 -1.86
C THR A 60 -11.34 -6.59 -2.86
N GLY A 61 -12.38 -6.67 -3.71
CA GLY A 61 -12.47 -7.66 -4.77
C GLY A 61 -11.30 -7.58 -5.76
N ILE A 62 -10.94 -6.36 -6.19
CA ILE A 62 -9.79 -6.14 -7.07
C ILE A 62 -8.50 -6.57 -6.38
N VAL A 63 -8.26 -6.13 -5.14
CA VAL A 63 -7.07 -6.48 -4.36
C VAL A 63 -6.93 -7.99 -4.18
N LEU A 64 -8.04 -8.69 -3.93
CA LEU A 64 -8.04 -10.15 -3.80
C LEU A 64 -7.56 -10.83 -5.08
N ILE A 65 -8.10 -10.44 -6.23
CA ILE A 65 -7.72 -11.01 -7.53
C ILE A 65 -6.27 -10.67 -7.86
N GLU A 66 -5.88 -9.40 -7.69
CA GLU A 66 -4.51 -8.95 -7.93
C GLU A 66 -3.51 -9.72 -7.07
N GLU A 67 -3.74 -9.83 -5.76
CA GLU A 67 -2.82 -10.54 -4.88
C GLU A 67 -2.79 -12.04 -5.19
N LEU A 68 -3.91 -12.65 -5.59
CA LEU A 68 -3.93 -14.06 -6.00
C LEU A 68 -3.12 -14.30 -7.28
N VAL A 69 -3.29 -13.43 -8.29
CA VAL A 69 -2.56 -13.53 -9.57
C VAL A 69 -1.08 -13.19 -9.39
N PHE A 70 -0.77 -12.04 -8.80
CA PHE A 70 0.61 -11.53 -8.72
C PHE A 70 1.43 -12.14 -7.59
N ARG A 71 0.80 -12.74 -6.55
CA ARG A 71 1.56 -13.39 -5.46
C ARG A 71 1.48 -14.87 -5.40
N SER A 72 0.39 -15.50 -5.84
CA SER A 72 0.32 -16.96 -5.86
C SER A 72 0.73 -17.45 -7.23
N TRP A 73 -0.08 -17.17 -8.25
CA TRP A 73 0.09 -17.83 -9.53
C TRP A 73 1.36 -17.38 -10.28
N LEU A 74 1.54 -16.09 -10.50
CA LEU A 74 2.61 -15.56 -11.35
C LEU A 74 4.03 -15.85 -10.81
N PRO A 75 4.34 -15.65 -9.51
CA PRO A 75 5.67 -15.97 -8.98
C PRO A 75 5.94 -17.47 -8.97
N ASP A 76 4.93 -18.29 -8.69
CA ASP A 76 5.08 -19.75 -8.62
C ASP A 76 5.35 -20.32 -10.04
N GLU A 77 4.70 -19.77 -11.08
CA GLU A 77 4.97 -20.08 -12.49
C GLU A 77 6.39 -19.67 -12.91
N ILE A 78 6.79 -18.43 -12.67
CA ILE A 78 8.13 -17.93 -13.03
C ILE A 78 9.22 -18.66 -12.23
N ALA A 79 8.93 -19.05 -10.98
CA ALA A 79 9.88 -19.77 -10.14
C ALA A 79 10.11 -21.20 -10.62
N ALA A 80 9.15 -21.81 -11.33
CA ALA A 80 9.35 -23.12 -11.95
C ALA A 80 10.43 -23.08 -13.04
N ASP A 81 10.54 -21.96 -13.77
CA ASP A 81 11.48 -21.80 -14.89
C ASP A 81 12.80 -21.11 -14.50
N PHE A 82 12.74 -20.07 -13.65
CA PHE A 82 13.88 -19.17 -13.35
C PHE A 82 14.29 -19.16 -11.87
N GLY A 83 13.58 -19.90 -11.02
CA GLY A 83 13.83 -19.97 -9.58
C GLY A 83 13.17 -18.86 -8.76
N TYR A 84 13.15 -19.08 -7.44
CA TYR A 84 12.35 -18.31 -6.48
C TYR A 84 12.65 -16.79 -6.46
N HIS A 85 13.92 -16.40 -6.57
CA HIS A 85 14.31 -14.98 -6.50
C HIS A 85 13.80 -14.20 -7.71
N TRP A 86 13.93 -14.78 -8.90
CA TRP A 86 13.43 -14.18 -10.13
C TRP A 86 11.90 -14.15 -10.17
N GLY A 87 11.25 -15.19 -9.64
CA GLY A 87 9.79 -15.21 -9.47
C GLY A 87 9.26 -14.00 -8.72
N ILE A 88 9.86 -13.65 -7.57
CA ILE A 88 9.43 -12.49 -6.76
C ILE A 88 9.75 -11.16 -7.47
N ILE A 89 10.94 -11.03 -8.06
CA ILE A 89 11.38 -9.77 -8.68
C ILE A 89 10.52 -9.43 -9.91
N ILE A 90 10.32 -10.41 -10.79
CA ILE A 90 9.59 -10.22 -12.05
C ILE A 90 8.10 -10.02 -11.77
N SER A 91 7.51 -10.82 -10.88
CA SER A 91 6.10 -10.64 -10.49
C SER A 91 5.85 -9.29 -9.82
N GLY A 92 6.76 -8.83 -8.96
CA GLY A 92 6.70 -7.51 -8.35
C GLY A 92 6.77 -6.40 -9.40
N LEU A 93 7.62 -6.55 -10.43
CA LEU A 93 7.76 -5.57 -11.50
C LEU A 93 6.51 -5.53 -12.38
N ALA A 94 6.00 -6.69 -12.78
CA ALA A 94 4.76 -6.82 -13.55
C ALA A 94 3.58 -6.17 -12.84
N PHE A 95 3.46 -6.40 -11.53
CA PHE A 95 2.44 -5.77 -10.68
C PHE A 95 2.55 -4.24 -10.67
N SER A 96 3.78 -3.73 -10.53
CA SER A 96 4.03 -2.29 -10.51
C SER A 96 3.67 -1.63 -11.84
N LEU A 97 3.96 -2.29 -12.97
CA LEU A 97 3.58 -1.83 -14.30
C LEU A 97 2.06 -1.90 -14.53
N PHE A 98 1.41 -2.93 -14.01
CA PHE A 98 -0.04 -3.11 -14.11
C PHE A 98 -0.82 -1.98 -13.41
N GLN A 99 -0.28 -1.43 -12.33
CA GLN A 99 -0.86 -0.29 -11.62
C GLN A 99 -0.83 1.05 -12.37
N ARG A 100 -0.25 1.11 -13.60
CA ARG A 100 -0.25 2.26 -14.51
C ARG A 100 0.16 3.61 -13.88
N SER A 101 0.96 3.59 -12.83
CA SER A 101 1.49 4.81 -12.19
C SER A 101 2.99 4.83 -12.25
N LEU A 102 3.53 5.54 -13.25
CA LEU A 102 4.98 5.61 -13.51
C LEU A 102 5.75 6.14 -12.30
N MET A 103 5.18 7.10 -11.58
CA MET A 103 5.84 7.76 -10.45
C MET A 103 5.82 6.86 -9.20
N ALA A 104 4.80 6.03 -9.04
CA ALA A 104 4.70 5.07 -7.94
C ALA A 104 5.41 3.74 -8.23
N ILE A 105 5.97 3.54 -9.44
CA ILE A 105 6.65 2.28 -9.81
C ILE A 105 7.67 1.84 -8.75
N PRO A 106 8.67 2.66 -8.37
CA PRO A 106 9.69 2.19 -7.44
C PRO A 106 9.10 1.82 -6.08
N GLY A 107 8.15 2.60 -5.56
CA GLY A 107 7.50 2.32 -4.28
C GLY A 107 6.63 1.06 -4.31
N LEU A 108 5.83 0.88 -5.36
CA LEU A 108 4.95 -0.28 -5.52
C LEU A 108 5.73 -1.57 -5.78
N TRP A 109 6.83 -1.49 -6.52
CA TRP A 109 7.72 -2.61 -6.75
C TRP A 109 8.32 -3.10 -5.42
N LEU A 110 8.89 -2.20 -4.62
CA LEU A 110 9.46 -2.51 -3.31
C LEU A 110 8.43 -3.03 -2.32
N LEU A 111 7.24 -2.41 -2.30
CA LEU A 111 6.12 -2.89 -1.51
C LEU A 111 5.78 -4.32 -1.92
N SER A 112 5.74 -4.61 -3.23
CA SER A 112 5.50 -5.97 -3.70
C SER A 112 6.58 -6.95 -3.25
N LEU A 113 7.86 -6.59 -3.30
CA LEU A 113 8.92 -7.44 -2.73
C LEU A 113 8.69 -7.72 -1.24
N ALA A 114 8.30 -6.69 -0.48
CA ALA A 114 8.03 -6.80 0.95
C ALA A 114 6.86 -7.74 1.24
N LEU A 115 5.72 -7.60 0.57
CA LEU A 115 4.58 -8.49 0.79
C LEU A 115 4.88 -9.94 0.37
N SER A 116 5.68 -10.16 -0.69
CA SER A 116 6.14 -11.52 -1.06
C SER A 116 7.04 -12.13 0.02
N GLY A 117 7.91 -11.33 0.64
CA GLY A 117 8.68 -11.77 1.80
C GLY A 117 7.80 -12.07 3.03
N ILE A 118 6.74 -11.29 3.27
CA ILE A 118 5.76 -11.56 4.33
C ILE A 118 5.04 -12.89 4.06
N ARG A 119 4.65 -13.15 2.80
CA ARG A 119 4.05 -14.44 2.39
C ARG A 119 4.99 -15.59 2.71
N HIS A 120 6.26 -15.47 2.36
CA HIS A 120 7.25 -16.52 2.61
C HIS A 120 7.42 -16.82 4.10
N ARG A 121 7.49 -15.78 4.94
CA ARG A 121 7.60 -15.96 6.40
C ARG A 121 6.36 -16.55 7.06
N ASN A 122 5.19 -16.38 6.44
CA ASN A 122 3.92 -16.92 6.94
C ASN A 122 3.49 -18.18 6.16
N GLU A 123 4.44 -19.06 5.83
CA GLU A 123 4.18 -20.39 5.23
C GLU A 123 3.36 -20.36 3.93
N GLY A 124 3.47 -19.28 3.15
CA GLY A 124 2.73 -19.14 1.89
C GLY A 124 1.33 -18.54 2.04
N SER A 125 0.89 -18.19 3.25
CA SER A 125 -0.45 -17.64 3.49
C SER A 125 -0.66 -16.29 2.79
N LEU A 126 -1.73 -16.22 1.97
CA LEU A 126 -2.10 -15.03 1.22
C LEU A 126 -2.91 -14.03 2.05
N SER A 127 -3.47 -14.46 3.19
CA SER A 127 -4.34 -13.63 4.03
C SER A 127 -3.63 -12.40 4.60
N VAL A 128 -2.32 -12.50 4.90
CA VAL A 128 -1.54 -11.39 5.45
C VAL A 128 -1.23 -10.32 4.37
N PRO A 129 -0.67 -10.67 3.19
CA PRO A 129 -0.50 -9.74 2.07
C PRO A 129 -1.81 -9.06 1.63
N ILE A 130 -2.89 -9.84 1.46
CA ILE A 130 -4.22 -9.33 1.10
C ILE A 130 -4.68 -8.33 2.15
N GLY A 131 -4.62 -8.70 3.43
CA GLY A 131 -5.02 -7.82 4.52
C GLY A 131 -4.24 -6.51 4.52
N LEU A 132 -2.92 -6.57 4.35
CA LEU A 132 -2.05 -5.39 4.34
C LEU A 132 -2.36 -4.46 3.17
N ARG A 133 -2.54 -5.00 1.96
CA ARG A 133 -2.91 -4.22 0.77
C ARG A 133 -4.30 -3.59 0.90
N THR A 134 -5.27 -4.35 1.41
CA THR A 134 -6.61 -3.81 1.71
C THR A 134 -6.55 -2.72 2.77
N GLY A 135 -5.74 -2.88 3.83
CA GLY A 135 -5.55 -1.87 4.86
C GLY A 135 -4.97 -0.56 4.33
N ILE A 136 -3.96 -0.65 3.45
CA ILE A 136 -3.39 0.50 2.75
C ILE A 136 -4.44 1.22 1.90
N MET A 137 -5.17 0.49 1.04
CA MET A 137 -6.18 1.10 0.17
C MET A 137 -7.33 1.70 0.98
N ALA A 138 -7.85 0.99 1.98
CA ALA A 138 -8.96 1.44 2.80
C ALA A 138 -8.60 2.69 3.61
N SER A 139 -7.43 2.72 4.27
CA SER A 139 -6.98 3.90 5.01
C SER A 139 -6.75 5.09 4.09
N SER A 140 -6.11 4.89 2.94
CA SER A 140 -5.90 5.95 1.94
C SER A 140 -7.22 6.50 1.40
N PHE A 141 -8.21 5.64 1.16
CA PHE A 141 -9.54 6.04 0.72
C PHE A 141 -10.30 6.82 1.79
N VAL A 142 -10.22 6.38 3.06
CA VAL A 142 -10.84 7.08 4.20
C VAL A 142 -10.21 8.45 4.40
N LEU A 143 -8.88 8.55 4.38
CA LEU A 143 -8.16 9.82 4.54
C LEU A 143 -8.51 10.82 3.43
N GLN A 144 -8.73 10.35 2.20
CA GLN A 144 -9.18 11.20 1.10
C GLN A 144 -10.66 11.59 1.21
N THR A 145 -11.55 10.61 1.43
CA THR A 145 -13.00 10.84 1.49
C THR A 145 -13.38 11.80 2.62
N SER A 146 -12.63 11.75 3.71
CA SER A 146 -12.83 12.62 4.87
C SER A 146 -12.28 14.04 4.69
N GLY A 147 -11.43 14.29 3.70
CA GLY A 147 -10.78 15.59 3.49
C GLY A 147 -9.89 16.02 4.66
N PHE A 148 -9.40 15.08 5.48
CA PHE A 148 -8.57 15.40 6.66
C PHE A 148 -7.17 15.89 6.28
N LEU A 149 -6.68 15.55 5.08
CA LEU A 149 -5.37 15.94 4.59
C LEU A 149 -5.47 17.03 3.51
N ILE A 150 -4.93 18.21 3.82
CA ILE A 150 -4.64 19.24 2.81
C ILE A 150 -3.15 19.21 2.53
N TYR A 151 -2.80 18.92 1.28
CA TYR A 151 -1.43 18.99 0.79
C TYR A 151 -1.06 20.44 0.46
N LYS A 152 0.04 20.93 1.03
CA LYS A 152 0.54 22.28 0.74
C LYS A 152 1.30 22.29 -0.59
N ALA A 153 0.86 23.14 -1.53
CA ALA A 153 1.39 23.24 -2.89
C ALA A 153 2.84 23.78 -3.01
N ASN A 154 3.54 24.02 -1.90
CA ASN A 154 4.87 24.64 -1.89
C ASN A 154 6.03 23.62 -1.97
N HIS A 155 5.73 22.33 -2.10
CA HIS A 155 6.72 21.26 -2.17
C HIS A 155 6.71 20.62 -3.57
N PRO A 156 7.87 20.19 -4.08
CA PRO A 156 7.96 19.59 -5.41
C PRO A 156 7.14 18.30 -5.46
N LEU A 157 6.48 18.07 -6.61
CA LEU A 157 5.61 16.92 -6.91
C LEU A 157 6.25 15.52 -6.70
N TRP A 158 7.56 15.44 -6.49
CA TRP A 158 8.29 14.22 -6.16
C TRP A 158 8.31 13.92 -4.65
N VAL A 159 8.31 14.98 -3.84
CA VAL A 159 8.28 14.89 -2.37
C VAL A 159 6.83 14.77 -1.89
N THR A 160 5.94 15.52 -2.54
CA THR A 160 4.49 15.47 -2.29
C THR A 160 3.88 14.35 -3.12
N GLU A 161 2.94 13.59 -2.56
CA GLU A 161 2.22 12.54 -3.28
C GLU A 161 1.61 13.12 -4.57
N ALA A 162 2.14 12.72 -5.74
CA ALA A 162 1.69 13.28 -7.03
C ALA A 162 0.20 13.02 -7.32
N TYR A 163 -0.38 12.00 -6.68
CA TYR A 163 -1.79 11.69 -6.72
C TYR A 163 -2.30 11.36 -5.32
N PRO A 164 -3.47 11.89 -4.91
CA PRO A 164 -4.03 11.69 -3.56
C PRO A 164 -4.34 10.21 -3.23
N PHE A 165 -4.29 9.32 -4.21
CA PHE A 165 -4.61 7.90 -4.09
C PHE A 165 -3.40 6.97 -3.91
N GLN A 166 -2.17 7.51 -3.89
CA GLN A 166 -0.96 6.69 -3.93
C GLN A 166 0.07 7.13 -2.88
N PRO A 167 -0.03 6.60 -1.64
CA PRO A 167 0.90 6.93 -0.56
C PRO A 167 2.36 6.54 -0.86
N PHE A 168 2.57 5.65 -1.83
CA PHE A 168 3.89 5.18 -2.27
C PHE A 168 4.48 5.95 -3.45
N SER A 169 3.80 6.99 -3.94
CA SER A 169 4.31 7.85 -5.02
C SER A 169 5.35 8.87 -4.52
N GLY A 170 5.26 9.27 -3.24
CA GLY A 170 6.21 10.20 -2.63
C GLY A 170 7.48 9.53 -2.10
N VAL A 171 8.55 10.30 -1.95
CA VAL A 171 9.83 9.86 -1.37
C VAL A 171 9.66 9.17 -0.02
N VAL A 172 8.78 9.69 0.84
CA VAL A 172 8.51 9.10 2.16
C VAL A 172 7.89 7.70 2.02
N GLY A 173 6.91 7.54 1.13
CA GLY A 173 6.31 6.24 0.85
C GLY A 173 7.31 5.23 0.28
N VAL A 174 8.18 5.66 -0.64
CA VAL A 174 9.28 4.82 -1.16
C VAL A 174 10.25 4.43 -0.05
N ALA A 175 10.61 5.34 0.85
CA ALA A 175 11.49 5.05 1.98
C ALA A 175 10.88 4.01 2.95
N PHE A 176 9.58 4.12 3.25
CA PHE A 176 8.88 3.11 4.05
C PHE A 176 8.76 1.77 3.33
N ALA A 177 8.52 1.77 2.01
CA ALA A 177 8.51 0.54 1.21
C ALA A 177 9.89 -0.13 1.16
N LEU A 178 10.96 0.66 1.01
CA LEU A 178 12.35 0.20 1.13
C LEU A 178 12.61 -0.42 2.50
N LEU A 179 12.25 0.27 3.57
CA LEU A 179 12.46 -0.20 4.93
C LEU A 179 11.71 -1.53 5.17
N LEU A 180 10.44 -1.60 4.78
CA LEU A 180 9.65 -2.82 4.89
C LEU A 180 10.25 -3.96 4.05
N ALA A 181 10.68 -3.66 2.82
CA ALA A 181 11.37 -4.61 1.97
C ALA A 181 12.66 -5.11 2.64
N THR A 182 13.55 -4.23 3.13
CA THR A 182 14.80 -4.67 3.77
C THR A 182 14.60 -5.52 5.04
N ILE A 183 13.57 -5.24 5.84
CA ILE A 183 13.27 -6.00 7.07
C ILE A 183 12.71 -7.38 6.75
N VAL A 184 11.82 -7.44 5.77
CA VAL A 184 11.02 -8.62 5.49
C VAL A 184 11.66 -9.52 4.44
N TYR A 185 12.34 -8.92 3.45
CA TYR A 185 12.92 -9.62 2.33
C TYR A 185 13.77 -10.78 2.85
N PRO A 186 13.52 -12.00 2.36
CA PRO A 186 14.30 -13.15 2.77
C PRO A 186 15.72 -12.95 2.26
N ARG A 187 16.60 -12.38 3.11
CA ARG A 187 18.03 -12.59 2.95
C ARG A 187 18.20 -14.09 3.13
N GLN A 188 18.45 -14.81 2.04
CA GLN A 188 19.04 -16.13 2.17
C GLN A 188 20.23 -15.98 3.12
N PRO A 189 20.40 -16.87 4.12
CA PRO A 189 21.67 -16.93 4.81
C PRO A 189 22.71 -17.16 3.70
N LEU A 190 23.61 -16.19 3.53
CA LEU A 190 24.83 -16.41 2.75
C LEU A 190 25.40 -17.72 3.27
N ASP A 191 25.32 -18.75 2.44
CA ASP A 191 25.73 -20.09 2.81
C ASP A 191 27.24 -20.04 3.09
N HIS A 192 27.57 -19.94 4.37
CA HIS A 192 28.93 -19.97 4.91
C HIS A 192 29.52 -21.40 4.80
N LYS A 193 29.16 -22.16 3.76
CA LYS A 193 29.63 -23.53 3.52
C LYS A 193 30.86 -23.63 2.61
N ASN A 194 31.25 -22.59 1.89
CA ASN A 194 32.43 -22.65 1.02
C ASN A 194 33.74 -22.16 1.68
N LEU A 195 33.87 -22.23 3.01
CA LEU A 195 35.13 -21.87 3.70
C LEU A 195 35.61 -22.92 4.71
N LYS A 196 35.10 -24.15 4.65
CA LYS A 196 35.54 -25.26 5.50
C LYS A 196 36.02 -26.51 4.75
N GLU A 197 36.03 -26.50 3.41
CA GLU A 197 36.62 -27.58 2.61
C GLU A 197 38.06 -27.27 2.16
N GLU A 198 38.64 -26.14 2.57
CA GLU A 198 40.05 -25.78 2.30
C GLU A 198 40.88 -25.57 3.58
N LEU A 199 40.70 -26.41 4.62
CA LEU A 199 41.59 -26.43 5.77
C LEU A 199 41.84 -27.83 6.31
#